data_AF-A0A1N6NVV4-F1
#
_entry.id   AF-A0A1N6NVV4-F1
#
_cell.length_a   1.000
_cell.length_b   1.000
_cell.length_c   1.000
_cell.angle_alpha   90.00
_cell.angle_beta   90.00
_cell.angle_gamma   90.00
#
_symmetry.space_group_name_H-M   'P 1'
#
loop_
_entity.id
_entity.type
_entity.pdbx_description
1 polymer ?
#
loop_
_entity_poly.entity_id
_entity_poly.type
_entity_poly.pdbx_seq_one_letter_code
_entity_poly.pdbx_strand_id
1 'polypeptide(L)' 'MDIHDIRPGMYCQTREGAAWVLEVDRQNQLVLLQREDETTPVQVRSEEILAPRD' A
#
# COMPACT_ATOMS: atom_id res chain seq x y z
N MET A 1 -5.93 -6.22 -0.28
CA MET A 1 -6.10 -6.25 1.18
C MET A 1 -7.33 -5.42 1.57
N ASP A 2 -8.00 -5.68 2.70
CA ASP A 2 -9.08 -4.80 3.17
C ASP A 2 -8.49 -3.44 3.62
N ILE A 3 -9.07 -2.34 3.13
CA ILE A 3 -8.63 -0.98 3.43
C ILE A 3 -8.68 -0.66 4.94
N HIS A 4 -9.55 -1.33 5.69
CA HIS A 4 -9.72 -1.15 7.13
C HIS A 4 -8.63 -1.85 7.93
N ASP A 5 -7.78 -2.66 7.30
CA ASP A 5 -6.61 -3.28 7.92
C ASP A 5 -5.31 -2.52 7.60
N ILE A 6 -5.33 -1.66 6.58
CA ILE A 6 -4.16 -0.91 6.14
C ILE A 6 -3.94 0.34 7.02
N ARG A 7 -2.70 0.57 7.44
CA ARG A 7 -2.31 1.69 8.31
C ARG A 7 -1.06 2.40 7.75
N PRO A 8 -0.95 3.74 7.88
CA PRO A 8 0.32 4.44 7.68
C PRO A 8 1.45 3.82 8.49
N GLY A 9 2.63 3.72 7.89
CA GLY A 9 3.81 3.06 8.47
C GLY A 9 3.81 1.53 8.35
N MET A 10 2.79 0.92 7.75
CA MET A 10 2.79 -0.52 7.50
C MET A 10 3.68 -0.86 6.30
N TYR A 11 4.51 -1.89 6.44
CA TYR A 11 5.22 -2.50 5.31
C TYR A 11 4.30 -3.46 4.57
N CYS A 12 4.34 -3.44 3.24
CA CYS A 12 3.45 -4.24 2.41
C CYS A 12 4.12 -4.70 1.11
N GLN A 13 3.47 -5.64 0.44
CA GLN A 13 3.88 -6.14 -0.87
C GLN A 13 2.82 -5.80 -1.92
N THR A 14 3.27 -5.37 -3.09
CA THR A 14 2.46 -5.16 -4.30
C THR A 14 2.99 -6.06 -5.42
N ARG A 15 2.40 -6.02 -6.61
CA ARG A 15 2.93 -6.78 -7.76
C ARG A 15 4.24 -6.21 -8.29
N GLU A 16 4.45 -4.92 -8.06
CA GLU A 16 5.61 -4.17 -8.52
C GLU A 16 6.76 -4.19 -7.52
N GLY A 17 6.50 -4.60 -6.27
CA GLY A 17 7.53 -4.78 -5.26
C GLY A 17 7.07 -4.42 -3.85
N ALA A 18 8.06 -4.30 -2.97
CA ALA A 18 7.85 -3.97 -1.58
C ALA A 18 7.70 -2.46 -1.38
N ALA A 19 6.85 -2.08 -0.42
CA ALA A 19 6.57 -0.68 -0.16
C ALA A 19 6.15 -0.40 1.28
N TRP A 20 6.27 0.86 1.67
CA TRP A 20 5.73 1.40 2.91
C TRP A 20 4.47 2.23 2.64
N VAL A 21 3.45 2.03 3.47
CA VAL A 21 2.23 2.85 3.43
C VAL A 21 2.51 4.22 4.01
N LEU A 22 2.31 5.28 3.23
CA LEU A 22 2.41 6.66 3.67
C LEU A 22 1.05 7.18 4.15
N GLU A 23 0.02 7.01 3.32
CA GLU A 23 -1.32 7.53 3.57
C GLU A 23 -2.39 6.54 3.10
N VAL A 24 -3.58 6.63 3.70
CA VAL A 24 -4.72 5.76 3.40
C VAL A 24 -5.98 6.60 3.27
N ASP A 25 -6.55 6.62 2.07
CA ASP A 25 -7.86 7.20 1.79
C ASP A 25 -8.91 6.09 1.75
N ARG A 26 -9.65 5.96 2.86
CA ARG A 26 -10.69 4.94 3.00
C ARG A 26 -11.93 5.26 2.19
N GLN A 27 -12.22 6.53 1.94
CA GLN A 27 -13.40 6.91 1.18
C GLN A 27 -13.25 6.49 -0.28
N ASN A 28 -12.04 6.65 -0.83
CA ASN A 28 -11.77 6.37 -2.24
C ASN A 28 -11.08 5.02 -2.49
N GLN A 29 -10.77 4.26 -1.43
CA GLN A 29 -10.05 2.97 -1.50
C GLN A 29 -8.63 3.10 -2.10
N LEU A 30 -7.96 4.20 -1.77
CA LEU A 30 -6.63 4.53 -2.30
C LEU A 30 -5.59 4.50 -1.19
N VAL A 31 -4.39 4.06 -1.55
CA VAL A 31 -3.25 3.98 -0.63
C VAL A 31 -2.04 4.62 -1.31
N LEU A 32 -1.41 5.55 -0.62
CA LEU A 32 -0.15 6.14 -1.08
C LEU A 32 1.01 5.32 -0.53
N LEU A 33 1.89 4.88 -1.41
CA LEU A 33 3.01 3.99 -1.12
C LEU A 33 4.34 4.62 -1.47
N GLN A 34 5.34 4.39 -0.62
CA GLN A 34 6.75 4.59 -0.95
C GLN A 34 7.38 3.22 -1.25
N ARG A 35 7.66 2.95 -2.53
CA ARG A 35 8.39 1.76 -2.95
C ARG A 35 9.88 1.93 -2.64
N GLU A 36 10.59 0.82 -2.42
CA GLU A 36 12.01 0.86 -2.06
C GLU A 36 12.91 1.35 -3.20
N ASP A 37 12.50 1.10 -4.45
CA ASP A 37 13.26 1.38 -5.67
C ASP A 37 12.77 2.62 -6.44
N GLU A 38 11.77 3.34 -5.91
CA GLU A 38 11.22 4.53 -6.54
C GLU A 38 11.46 5.79 -5.68
N THR A 39 11.72 6.93 -6.32
CA THR A 39 11.93 8.20 -5.60
C THR A 39 10.64 8.99 -5.38
N THR A 40 9.57 8.63 -6.08
CA THR A 40 8.28 9.32 -6.02
C THR A 40 7.23 8.37 -5.46
N PRO A 41 6.41 8.79 -4.48
CA PRO A 41 5.32 7.97 -4.00
C PRO A 41 4.29 7.66 -5.08
N VAL A 42 3.73 6.44 -5.03
CA VAL A 42 2.72 5.97 -5.97
C VAL A 42 1.41 5.71 -5.26
N GLN A 43 0.31 6.06 -5.92
CA GLN A 43 -1.03 5.81 -5.41
C GLN A 43 -1.60 4.56 -6.08
N VAL A 44 -2.03 3.59 -5.28
CA VAL A 44 -2.60 2.33 -5.74
C VAL A 44 -3.97 2.08 -5.09
N ARG A 45 -4.73 1.13 -5.63
CA ARG A 45 -5.93 0.62 -4.93
C ARG A 45 -5.53 -0.33 -3.82
N SER A 46 -6.33 -0.41 -2.75
CA SER A 46 -6.12 -1.37 -1.64
C SER A 46 -6.09 -2.84 -2.09
N GLU A 47 -6.77 -3.18 -3.19
CA GLU A 47 -6.76 -4.51 -3.80
C GLU A 47 -5.40 -4.90 -4.41
N GLU A 48 -4.56 -3.92 -4.75
CA GLU A 48 -3.21 -4.15 -5.28
C GLU A 48 -2.21 -4.53 -4.18
N ILE A 49 -2.54 -4.25 -2.91
CA ILE A 49 -1.76 -4.69 -1.76
C ILE A 49 -2.07 -6.16 -1.47
N LEU A 50 -1.03 -6.98 -1.59
CA LEU A 50 -1.08 -8.41 -1.38
C LEU A 50 -1.31 -8.72 0.10
N ALA A 51 -2.19 -9.67 0.38
CA ALA A 51 -2.36 -10.18 1.74
C ALA A 51 -1.07 -10.85 2.24
N PRO A 52 -0.77 -10.80 3.55
CA PRO A 52 0.28 -11.62 4.13
C PRO A 52 0.07 -13.09 3.75
N ARG A 53 1.14 -13.78 3.37
CA ARG A 53 1.10 -15.25 3.24
C ARG A 53 1.21 -15.81 4.65
N ASP A 54 0.19 -16.54 5.10
CA ASP A 54 0.24 -17.33 6.33
C ASP A 54 1.38 -18.38 6.27
#